data_AF-A0A6B3GYB6-F1
#
_entry.id   AF-A0A6B3GYB6-F1
#
_cell.length_a   1.000
_cell.length_b   1.000
_cell.length_c   1.000
_cell.angle_alpha   90.00
_cell.angle_beta   90.00
_cell.angle_gamma   90.00
#
_symmetry.space_group_name_H-M   'P 1'
#
loop_
_entity.id
_entity.type
_entity.pdbx_description
1 polymer ?
#
loop_
_entity_poly.entity_id
_entity_poly.type
_entity_poly.pdbx_seq_one_letter_code
_entity_poly.pdbx_strand_id
1 'polypeptide(L)' 'KIHPDTGLPISTSGLDWTSVFGEEMLKLGQEREDIVAITAAMLQPVGLGKFEEAFPDRIYDVGIAEQH' A
#
# COMPACT_ATOMS: atom_id res chain seq x y z
N LYS A 1 6.32 20.06 0.70
CA LYS A 1 5.84 21.37 1.23
C LYS A 1 4.42 21.59 0.70
N ILE A 2 3.48 22.09 1.51
CA ILE A 2 2.07 22.30 1.13
C ILE A 2 1.78 23.81 1.11
N HIS A 3 1.04 24.28 0.11
CA HIS A 3 0.61 25.67 0.02
C HIS A 3 -0.48 25.94 1.07
N PRO A 4 -0.31 26.92 1.97
CA PRO A 4 -1.19 27.10 3.13
C PRO A 4 -2.64 27.43 2.75
N ASP A 5 -2.84 28.20 1.68
CA ASP A 5 -4.19 28.67 1.30
C ASP A 5 -4.95 27.75 0.34
N THR A 6 -4.24 26.85 -0.37
CA THR A 6 -4.85 25.99 -1.41
C THR A 6 -4.79 24.51 -1.06
N GLY A 7 -3.97 24.12 -0.07
CA GLY A 7 -3.75 22.72 0.29
C GLY A 7 -2.95 21.93 -0.76
N LEU A 8 -2.49 22.56 -1.83
CA LEU A 8 -1.80 21.87 -2.93
C LEU A 8 -0.32 21.61 -2.61
N PRO A 9 0.27 20.53 -3.14
CA PRO A 9 1.70 20.29 -3.06
C PRO A 9 2.49 21.39 -3.77
N ILE A 10 3.55 21.88 -3.12
CA ILE A 10 4.49 22.88 -3.68
C ILE A 10 5.49 22.21 -4.64
N SER A 11 5.61 20.88 -4.61
CA SER A 11 6.48 20.12 -5.51
C SER A 11 5.96 18.69 -5.64
N THR A 12 6.08 18.11 -6.83
CA THR A 12 5.86 16.68 -7.06
C THR A 12 7.08 15.90 -6.57
N SER A 13 6.89 14.94 -5.68
CA SER A 13 7.93 13.98 -5.32
C SER A 13 8.11 12.97 -6.47
N GLY A 14 9.36 12.53 -6.70
CA GLY A 14 9.63 11.43 -7.62
C GLY A 14 9.03 10.09 -7.13
N LEU A 15 9.35 9.00 -7.83
CA LEU A 15 8.96 7.64 -7.44
C LEU A 15 9.28 7.39 -5.97
N ASP A 16 8.25 7.12 -5.18
CA ASP A 16 8.39 6.73 -3.78
C ASP A 16 8.42 5.20 -3.63
N TRP A 17 9.09 4.73 -2.58
CA TRP A 17 9.27 3.30 -2.32
C TRP A 17 7.95 2.56 -2.11
N THR A 18 6.95 3.22 -1.52
CA THR A 18 5.63 2.63 -1.27
C THR A 18 4.91 2.34 -2.59
N SER A 19 4.97 3.26 -3.54
CA SER A 19 4.44 3.07 -4.89
C SER A 19 5.15 1.91 -5.61
N VAL A 20 6.49 1.83 -5.55
CA VAL A 20 7.26 0.74 -6.16
C VAL A 20 6.90 -0.62 -5.54
N PHE A 21 6.81 -0.68 -4.21
CA PHE A 21 6.42 -1.89 -3.49
C PHE A 21 5.00 -2.35 -3.87
N GLY A 22 4.04 -1.42 -3.93
CA GLY A 22 2.66 -1.74 -4.27
C GLY A 22 2.49 -2.30 -5.69
N GLU A 23 3.22 -1.74 -6.65
CA GLU A 23 3.22 -2.24 -8.04
C GLU A 23 3.82 -3.66 -8.13
N GLU A 24 4.94 -3.93 -7.45
CA GLU A 24 5.55 -5.26 -7.49
C GLU A 24 4.70 -6.30 -6.74
N MET A 25 4.06 -5.92 -5.63
CA MET A 25 3.09 -6.79 -4.95
C MET A 25 1.94 -7.18 -5.88
N LEU A 26 1.35 -6.21 -6.59
CA LEU A 26 0.26 -6.47 -7.54
C LEU A 26 0.71 -7.45 -8.64
N LYS A 27 1.89 -7.22 -9.22
CA LYS A 27 2.48 -8.08 -10.25
C LYS A 27 2.73 -9.50 -9.73
N LEU A 28 3.39 -9.64 -8.59
CA LEU A 28 3.63 -10.95 -7.97
C LEU A 28 2.31 -11.67 -7.64
N GLY A 29 1.30 -10.92 -7.22
CA GLY A 29 -0.04 -11.46 -6.98
C GLY A 29 -0.73 -12.03 -8.21
N GLN A 30 -0.42 -11.53 -9.41
CA GLN A 30 -0.94 -12.07 -10.68
C GLN A 30 -0.21 -13.35 -11.11
N GLU A 31 1.06 -13.49 -10.75
CA GLU A 31 1.91 -14.63 -11.11
C GLU A 31 1.78 -15.79 -10.13
N ARG A 32 1.45 -15.50 -8.86
CA ARG A 32 1.43 -16.47 -7.77
C ARG A 32 0.15 -16.38 -6.94
N GLU A 33 -0.58 -17.49 -6.89
CA GLU A 33 -1.82 -17.61 -6.11
C GLU A 33 -1.58 -17.73 -4.60
N ASP A 34 -0.39 -18.19 -4.19
CA ASP A 34 0.00 -18.48 -2.80
C ASP A 34 0.60 -17.29 -2.03
N ILE A 35 0.63 -16.11 -2.64
CA ILE A 35 1.04 -14.87 -1.97
C ILE A 35 -0.15 -14.23 -1.27
N VAL A 36 0.03 -13.92 0.01
CA VAL A 36 -0.89 -13.14 0.84
C VAL A 36 -0.15 -11.96 1.45
N ALA A 37 -0.85 -10.89 1.78
CA ALA A 37 -0.29 -9.76 2.53
C ALA A 37 -0.97 -9.60 3.89
N ILE A 38 -0.17 -9.25 4.90
CA ILE A 38 -0.62 -9.01 6.27
C ILE A 38 -0.19 -7.60 6.66
N THR A 39 -1.09 -6.83 7.26
CA THR A 39 -0.82 -5.46 7.71
C THR A 39 -1.43 -5.19 9.08
N ALA A 40 -0.87 -4.24 9.81
CA ALA A 40 -1.36 -3.82 11.11
C ALA A 40 -1.99 -2.42 10.99
N ALA A 41 -3.26 -2.34 10.58
CA ALA A 41 -4.01 -1.12 10.35
C ALA A 41 -3.40 -0.12 9.34
N MET A 42 -2.46 -0.57 8.51
CA MET A 42 -1.61 0.31 7.68
C MET A 42 -1.67 -0.02 6.19
N LEU A 43 -2.81 -0.54 5.70
CA LEU A 43 -2.98 -1.03 4.33
C LEU A 43 -2.58 -0.01 3.24
N GLN A 44 -3.09 1.22 3.32
CA GLN A 44 -2.80 2.27 2.34
C GLN A 44 -1.38 2.86 2.51
N PRO A 45 -0.94 3.26 3.73
CA PRO A 45 0.39 3.83 3.92
C PRO A 45 1.55 2.91 3.55
N VAL A 46 1.36 1.57 3.60
CA VAL A 46 2.39 0.59 3.22
C VAL A 46 2.25 0.10 1.78
N GLY A 47 1.33 0.66 1.00
CA GLY A 47 1.24 0.41 -0.44
C GLY A 47 0.50 -0.87 -0.83
N LEU A 48 -0.29 -1.45 0.07
CA LEU A 48 -1.06 -2.68 -0.20
C LEU A 48 -2.44 -2.41 -0.83
N GLY A 49 -2.84 -1.16 -1.00
CA GLY A 49 -4.16 -0.79 -1.55
C GLY A 49 -4.49 -1.44 -2.89
N LYS A 50 -3.56 -1.37 -3.86
CA LYS A 50 -3.76 -2.01 -5.18
C LYS A 50 -3.88 -3.53 -5.11
N PHE A 51 -3.14 -4.14 -4.18
CA PHE A 51 -3.19 -5.59 -3.98
C PHE A 51 -4.52 -6.01 -3.35
N GLU A 52 -5.03 -5.25 -2.38
CA GLU A 52 -6.36 -5.45 -1.79
C GLU A 52 -7.47 -5.36 -2.83
N GLU A 53 -7.46 -4.32 -3.66
CA GLU A 53 -8.47 -4.12 -4.71
C GLU A 53 -8.50 -5.28 -5.71
N ALA A 54 -7.33 -5.80 -6.09
CA ALA A 54 -7.21 -6.91 -7.03
C ALA A 54 -7.47 -8.28 -6.39
N PHE A 55 -7.12 -8.45 -5.12
CA PHE A 55 -7.10 -9.73 -4.42
C PHE A 55 -7.60 -9.63 -2.97
N PRO A 56 -8.88 -9.26 -2.76
CA PRO A 56 -9.41 -8.98 -1.43
C PRO A 56 -9.33 -10.18 -0.48
N ASP A 57 -9.45 -11.40 -1.01
CA ASP A 57 -9.37 -12.63 -0.23
C ASP A 57 -7.93 -13.01 0.22
N ARG A 58 -6.92 -12.20 -0.15
CA ARG A 58 -5.49 -12.44 0.16
C ARG A 58 -4.87 -11.33 1.00
N ILE A 59 -5.70 -10.51 1.64
CA ILE A 59 -5.29 -9.48 2.58
C ILE A 59 -5.82 -9.79 3.98
N TYR A 60 -4.95 -9.64 4.97
CA TYR A 60 -5.30 -9.76 6.38
C TYR A 60 -4.84 -8.51 7.12
N ASP A 61 -5.80 -7.71 7.62
CA ASP A 61 -5.51 -6.61 8.53
C ASP A 61 -5.74 -7.08 9.97
N VAL A 62 -4.67 -7.10 10.77
CA VAL A 62 -4.72 -7.51 12.17
C VAL A 62 -5.08 -6.38 13.13
N GLY A 63 -5.33 -5.16 12.63
CA GLY A 63 -5.51 -3.96 13.43
C GLY A 63 -4.18 -3.47 14.02
N ILE A 64 -4.22 -2.66 15.09
CA ILE A 64 -3.01 -2.14 15.76
C ILE A 64 -2.42 -3.25 16.64
N ALA A 65 -1.80 -4.24 15.99
CA ALA A 65 -1.41 -5.51 16.57
C ALA A 65 -0.10 -6.03 15.96
N GLU A 66 0.92 -5.20 15.89
CA GLU A 66 2.21 -5.56 15.28
C GLU A 66 2.95 -6.71 16.01
N GLN A 67 2.63 -6.96 17.29
CA GLN A 67 3.34 -7.91 18.15
C GLN A 67 2.49 -9.09 18.66
N HIS A 68 1.36 -9.40 18.02
CA HIS A 68 0.44 -10.49 18.41
C HIS A 68 0.80 -11.86 17.83
#